data_AF-A0A4P7Z782-F1
#
_entry.id   AF-A0A4P7Z782-F1
#
_cell.length_a   1.000
_cell.length_b   1.000
_cell.length_c   1.000
_cell.angle_alpha   90.00
_cell.angle_beta   90.00
_cell.angle_gamma   90.00
#
_symmetry.space_group_name_H-M   'P 1'
#
loop_
_entity.id
_entity.type
_entity.pdbx_description
1 polymer ?
#
loop_
_entity_poly.entity_id
_entity_poly.type
_entity_poly.pdbx_seq_one_letter_code
_entity_poly.pdbx_strand_id
1 'polypeptide(L)' 'MKAFSFWINPILAGIMAFVGLLASSRAADEAFAAGGLIVFLGCVLFIFASIGRYFDRMGSAH' A
#
# COMPACT_ATOMS: atom_id res chain seq x y z
N MET A 1 17.48 13.06 -5.51
CA MET A 1 16.65 12.31 -6.49
C MET A 1 16.37 10.85 -6.09
N LYS A 2 17.30 10.09 -5.48
CA LYS A 2 17.07 8.68 -5.08
C LYS A 2 15.95 8.48 -4.03
N ALA A 3 15.82 9.39 -3.07
CA ALA A 3 14.75 9.32 -2.06
C ALA A 3 13.35 9.40 -2.69
N PHE A 4 13.13 10.33 -3.64
CA PHE A 4 11.85 10.45 -4.35
C PHE A 4 11.47 9.17 -5.10
N SER A 5 12.45 8.52 -5.74
CA SER A 5 12.22 7.24 -6.42
C SER A 5 11.92 6.09 -5.46
N PHE A 6 12.40 6.14 -4.21
CA PHE A 6 12.11 5.12 -3.20
C PHE A 6 10.65 5.22 -2.69
N TRP A 7 10.13 6.44 -2.60
CA TRP A 7 8.77 6.71 -2.10
C TRP A 7 7.67 6.58 -3.15
N ILE A 8 8.01 6.49 -4.45
CA ILE A 8 7.01 6.42 -5.51
C ILE A 8 6.16 5.14 -5.44
N ASN A 9 6.78 4.01 -5.08
CA ASN A 9 6.08 2.72 -4.93
C ASN A 9 5.06 2.74 -3.78
N PRO A 10 5.40 3.18 -2.55
CA PRO A 10 4.40 3.28 -1.49
C PRO A 10 3.32 4.34 -1.77
N ILE A 11 3.61 5.42 -2.51
CA ILE A 11 2.58 6.38 -2.96
C ILE A 11 1.59 5.72 -3.92
N LEU A 12 2.08 4.98 -4.93
CA LEU A 12 1.23 4.23 -5.86
C LEU A 12 0.41 3.15 -5.14
N ALA A 13 1.01 2.46 -4.16
CA ALA A 13 0.28 1.53 -3.30
C ALA A 13 -0.83 2.23 -2.52
N GLY A 14 -0.61 3.47 -2.03
CA GLY A 14 -1.64 4.26 -1.38
C GLY A 14 -2.83 4.56 -2.31
N ILE A 15 -2.56 4.94 -3.56
CA ILE A 15 -3.62 5.16 -4.56
C ILE A 15 -4.40 3.86 -4.82
N MET A 16 -3.70 2.72 -4.99
CA MET A 16 -4.35 1.43 -5.18
C MET A 16 -5.13 0.96 -3.95
N ALA A 17 -4.69 1.32 -2.74
CA ALA A 17 -5.45 1.07 -1.52
C ALA A 17 -6.81 1.77 -1.57
N PHE A 18 -6.83 3.06 -1.95
CA PHE A 18 -8.08 3.82 -2.10
C PHE A 18 -8.97 3.25 -3.21
N VAL A 19 -8.40 2.81 -4.33
CA VAL A 19 -9.16 2.16 -5.42
C VAL A 19 -9.77 0.85 -4.94
N GLY A 20 -9.01 0.02 -4.21
CA GLY A 20 -9.52 -1.22 -3.61
C GLY A 20 -10.66 -0.97 -2.63
N LEU A 21 -10.51 0.04 -1.77
CA LEU A 21 -11.56 0.43 -0.82
C LEU A 21 -12.81 0.97 -1.53
N LEU A 22 -12.63 1.77 -2.59
CA LEU A 22 -13.72 2.28 -3.42
C LEU A 22 -14.45 1.13 -4.14
N ALA A 23 -13.71 0.18 -4.71
CA ALA A 23 -14.27 -0.99 -5.37
C ALA A 23 -15.06 -1.85 -4.38
N SER A 24 -14.54 -2.05 -3.17
CA SER A 24 -15.23 -2.76 -2.10
C SER A 24 -16.50 -2.03 -1.65
N SER A 25 -16.44 -0.71 -1.49
CA SER A 25 -17.56 0.13 -1.06
C SER A 25 -18.69 0.23 -2.11
N ARG A 26 -18.34 0.10 -3.39
CA ARG A 26 -19.28 0.15 -4.53
C ARG A 26 -19.68 -1.23 -5.04
N ALA A 27 -19.24 -2.30 -4.38
CA ALA A 27 -19.48 -3.66 -4.83
C ALA A 27 -20.96 -4.03 -4.74
N ALA A 28 -21.52 -4.48 -5.86
CA ALA A 28 -22.83 -5.13 -5.89
C ALA A 28 -22.75 -6.63 -5.56
N ASP A 29 -21.56 -7.23 -5.71
CA ASP A 29 -21.28 -8.65 -5.47
C ASP A 29 -20.21 -8.85 -4.39
N GLU A 30 -20.36 -9.91 -3.59
CA GLU A 30 -19.46 -10.22 -2.47
C GLU A 30 -18.00 -10.44 -2.91
N ALA A 31 -17.78 -10.93 -4.13
CA ALA A 31 -16.43 -11.12 -4.67
C ALA A 31 -15.67 -9.80 -4.83
N PHE A 32 -16.35 -8.73 -5.26
CA PHE A 32 -15.76 -7.39 -5.36
C PHE A 32 -15.62 -6.73 -3.99
N ALA A 33 -16.56 -6.99 -3.07
CA ALA A 33 -16.48 -6.52 -1.69
C ALA A 33 -15.24 -7.09 -1.00
N ALA A 34 -15.08 -8.43 -1.01
CA ALA A 34 -13.92 -9.11 -0.43
C ALA A 34 -12.63 -8.80 -1.19
N GLY A 35 -12.65 -8.83 -2.52
CA GLY A 35 -11.48 -8.58 -3.36
C GLY A 35 -10.90 -7.18 -3.17
N GLY A 36 -11.74 -6.14 -3.18
CA GLY A 36 -11.31 -4.76 -2.94
C GLY A 36 -10.73 -4.57 -1.53
N LEU A 37 -11.29 -5.26 -0.55
CA LEU A 37 -10.84 -5.20 0.84
C LEU A 37 -9.48 -5.91 1.02
N ILE A 38 -9.26 -7.04 0.34
CA ILE A 38 -7.95 -7.72 0.28
C ILE A 38 -6.89 -6.81 -0.36
N VAL A 39 -7.21 -6.17 -1.48
CA VAL A 39 -6.29 -5.24 -2.16
C VAL A 39 -5.93 -4.06 -1.25
N PHE A 40 -6.93 -3.49 -0.56
CA PHE A 40 -6.72 -2.43 0.41
C PHE A 40 -5.76 -2.86 1.52
N LEU A 41 -6.05 -3.99 2.19
CA LEU A 41 -5.20 -4.51 3.27
C LEU A 41 -3.78 -4.83 2.79
N GLY A 42 -3.64 -5.42 1.61
CA GLY A 42 -2.34 -5.72 1.00
C GLY A 42 -1.51 -4.45 0.76
N CYS A 43 -2.15 -3.38 0.25
CA CYS A 43 -1.47 -2.10 0.04
C CYS A 43 -1.06 -1.44 1.35
N VAL A 44 -1.91 -1.48 2.38
CA VAL A 44 -1.59 -0.95 3.72
C VAL A 44 -0.39 -1.68 4.32
N LEU A 45 -0.40 -3.02 4.32
CA LEU A 45 0.72 -3.82 4.81
C LEU A 45 2.00 -3.54 4.04
N PHE A 46 1.93 -3.41 2.72
CA PHE A 46 3.08 -3.07 1.89
C PHE A 46 3.67 -1.70 2.24
N ILE A 47 2.84 -0.70 2.50
CA ILE A 47 3.30 0.65 2.92
C ILE A 47 4.03 0.56 4.26
N PHE A 48 3.44 -0.07 5.27
CA PHE A 48 4.09 -0.23 6.58
C PHE A 48 5.39 -1.02 6.47
N ALA A 49 5.43 -2.09 5.69
CA ALA A 49 6.66 -2.86 5.45
C ALA A 49 7.72 -2.06 4.69
N SER A 50 7.32 -1.12 3.83
CA SER A 50 8.24 -0.22 3.12
C SER A 50 8.83 0.83 4.07
N ILE A 51 8.02 1.35 4.99
CA ILE A 51 8.44 2.27 6.05
C ILE A 51 9.43 1.56 6.99
N GLY A 52 9.10 0.35 7.47
CA GLY A 52 10.00 -0.43 8.33
C GLY A 52 11.36 -0.66 7.67
N ARG A 53 11.36 -1.17 6.43
CA ARG A 53 12.59 -1.37 5.66
C ARG A 53 13.40 -0.09 5.42
N TYR A 54 12.75 1.06 5.32
CA TYR A 54 13.42 2.35 5.17
C TYR A 54 14.19 2.72 6.45
N PHE A 55 13.54 2.59 7.61
CA PHE A 55 14.17 2.87 8.89
C PHE A 55 15.24 1.84 9.27
N ASP A 56 15.01 0.55 8.99
CA ASP A 56 16.02 -0.50 9.21
C ASP A 56 17.31 -0.20 8.45
N ARG A 57 17.20 0.22 7.17
CA ARG A 57 18.35 0.61 6.35
C ARG A 57 19.09 1.84 6.88
N MET A 58 18.38 2.79 7.47
CA MET A 58 19.01 3.98 8.07
C MET A 58 19.64 3.67 9.42
N GLY A 59 19.04 2.79 10.22
CA GLY A 59 19.57 2.34 11.51
C GLY A 59 20.81 1.44 11.37
N SER A 60 20.87 0.62 10.32
CA SER A 60 22.05 -0.22 10.01
C SER A 60 23.23 0.53 9.39
N ALA A 61 23.07 1.84 9.11
CA ALA A 61 24.11 2.68 8.52
C ALA A 61 24.87 3.51 9.58
N HIS A 62 24.64 3.26 10.87
CA HIS A 62 25.45 3.69 12.01
C HIS A 62 26.23 2.48 12.56
#